data_AF-A0A7J6M1W1-F1
#
_entry.id   AF-A0A7J6M1W1-F1
#
_cell.length_a   1.000
_cell.length_b   1.000
_cell.length_c   1.000
_cell.angle_alpha   90.00
_cell.angle_beta   90.00
_cell.angle_gamma   90.00
#
_symmetry.space_group_name_H-M   'P 1'
#
loop_
_entity.id
_entity.type
_entity.pdbx_description
1 polymer ?
#
loop_
_entity_poly.entity_id
_entity_poly.type
_entity_poly.pdbx_seq_one_letter_code
_entity_poly.pdbx_strand_id
1 'polypeptide(L)'
;MSSIASSVVWVFILQWNLGSMTKNGLMRLPIVLKEVRVGGGYETYMLAPMRVDGQLLSPMLDTGASRFFFIEEEFLKTTRSSKVCADLFYGCYQCSTDLCRARRSEQYYYDGTCAYTAEHRGTLELGGKIIPNADFGLVVKYTPQRCAPHASLGLAPFPSKSEVNNTPLLDQLVDRGFIGKGDFSIYFNPNKGDGAVEKGELILGGEDPSKFRGPMLATPLLEPTDLWTVTLGGLVVDGQSMLSSSTPLDIDSGTSNFWLPYFAFLAVRKTLETSATTAADRPIKFERTRKGTLTLPNCTDRSYLPSLELYFHQRHRPKEFSDSYYPDTRKDGGWPIVVPPEFYVQRFADGQGEKCVLLLHYGLKSKGSPLIGLNLLRKYYVHFRSTRRQVGFAELAQTDDDPLKSVAMEGVEEGELILGGEDPSKYSGPMLNARLFPFANEWIVGLEGFVVGGQLMSKSNLPVYIDSGTSRFWLPHDIFTTVLHTLEAFATAASGRTLELEEIREGSFALPNCLDRAYLPPLQLYLRQDVFGRNFPNIFPYKLDSEEWPIVIPPELYVHYSLVNKRASCSWAVTPKARRNYLQSE
;
A
#
# COMPACT_ATOMS: atom_id res chain seq x y z
N MET A 1 -51.29 -14.31 -57.10
CA MET A 1 -51.78 -13.14 -56.36
C MET A 1 -51.53 -13.42 -54.88
N SER A 2 -50.27 -13.24 -54.48
CA SER A 2 -49.72 -12.07 -53.75
C SER A 2 -49.75 -12.31 -52.25
N SER A 3 -48.68 -12.95 -51.74
CA SER A 3 -48.33 -12.92 -50.33
C SER A 3 -47.71 -11.57 -49.99
N ILE A 4 -48.01 -11.10 -48.78
CA ILE A 4 -47.62 -9.80 -48.25
C ILE A 4 -46.15 -9.91 -47.77
N ALA A 5 -45.27 -9.16 -48.41
CA ALA A 5 -43.88 -9.01 -48.00
C ALA A 5 -43.78 -7.92 -46.91
N SER A 6 -43.40 -8.31 -45.70
CA SER A 6 -43.04 -7.38 -44.63
C SER A 6 -41.60 -6.90 -44.82
N SER A 7 -41.44 -5.63 -45.19
CA SER A 7 -40.14 -4.95 -45.18
C SER A 7 -39.81 -4.50 -43.75
N VAL A 8 -38.83 -5.17 -43.12
CA VAL A 8 -38.26 -4.72 -41.84
C VAL A 8 -37.24 -3.62 -42.14
N VAL A 9 -37.60 -2.39 -41.83
CA VAL A 9 -36.67 -1.25 -41.78
C VAL A 9 -35.93 -1.32 -40.45
N TRP A 10 -34.63 -1.61 -40.48
CA TRP A 10 -33.77 -1.45 -39.32
C TRP A 10 -33.54 0.04 -39.07
N VAL A 11 -34.35 0.62 -38.18
CA VAL A 11 -34.05 1.92 -37.58
C VAL A 11 -32.92 1.70 -36.58
N PHE A 12 -31.69 1.98 -37.00
CA PHE A 12 -30.59 2.19 -36.06
C PHE A 12 -30.90 3.47 -35.27
N ILE A 13 -31.44 3.31 -34.06
CA ILE A 13 -31.42 4.37 -33.07
C ILE A 13 -29.94 4.52 -32.67
N LEU A 14 -29.24 5.42 -33.36
CA LEU A 14 -28.03 6.05 -32.85
C LEU A 14 -28.46 6.87 -31.64
N GLN A 15 -28.55 6.18 -30.49
CA GLN A 15 -28.62 6.84 -29.21
C GLN A 15 -27.26 7.52 -29.03
N TRP A 16 -27.17 8.78 -29.45
CA TRP A 16 -26.15 9.68 -28.95
C TRP A 16 -26.30 9.68 -27.44
N ASN A 17 -25.46 8.89 -26.78
CA ASN A 17 -25.05 9.22 -25.43
C ASN A 17 -24.39 10.60 -25.55
N LEU A 18 -25.18 11.64 -25.30
CA LEU A 18 -24.73 12.83 -24.58
C LEU A 18 -24.29 12.37 -23.18
N GLY A 19 -23.24 11.54 -23.15
CA GLY A 19 -22.58 11.11 -21.95
C GLY A 19 -21.81 12.30 -21.45
N SER A 20 -22.41 13.00 -20.48
CA SER A 20 -21.74 13.81 -19.47
C SER A 20 -20.75 14.83 -20.03
N MET A 21 -21.15 16.11 -20.02
CA MET A 21 -20.17 17.19 -19.84
C MET A 21 -19.21 16.76 -18.72
N THR A 22 -17.95 16.49 -19.09
CA THR A 22 -16.89 16.04 -18.19
C THR A 22 -16.77 17.00 -17.03
N LYS A 23 -17.34 16.66 -15.87
CA LYS A 23 -17.42 17.59 -14.73
C LYS A 23 -16.04 18.02 -14.18
N ASN A 24 -14.93 17.37 -14.55
CA ASN A 24 -13.62 17.64 -13.94
C ASN A 24 -12.42 17.90 -14.89
N GLY A 25 -12.58 17.96 -16.22
CA GLY A 25 -11.45 18.26 -17.12
C GLY A 25 -10.25 17.28 -17.05
N LEU A 26 -10.49 16.05 -16.62
CA LEU A 26 -9.49 14.97 -16.51
C LEU A 26 -9.48 14.10 -17.77
N MET A 27 -8.28 13.72 -18.24
CA MET A 27 -8.09 12.74 -19.33
C MET A 27 -7.55 11.43 -18.76
N ARG A 28 -8.03 10.28 -19.24
CA ARG A 28 -7.73 8.96 -18.67
C ARG A 28 -7.13 8.04 -19.72
N LEU A 29 -6.00 7.42 -19.41
CA LEU A 29 -5.33 6.48 -20.30
C LEU A 29 -5.15 5.14 -19.61
N PRO A 30 -5.40 4.01 -20.30
CA PRO A 30 -4.99 2.72 -19.78
C PRO A 30 -3.45 2.67 -19.71
N ILE A 31 -2.93 2.09 -18.64
CA ILE A 31 -1.51 1.70 -18.56
C ILE A 31 -1.42 0.21 -18.28
N VAL A 32 -0.37 -0.41 -18.80
CA VAL A 32 -0.15 -1.85 -18.70
C VAL A 32 1.27 -2.14 -18.24
N LEU A 33 1.45 -3.24 -17.52
CA LEU A 33 2.77 -3.74 -17.18
C LEU A 33 3.27 -4.73 -18.22
N LYS A 34 4.53 -4.59 -18.58
CA LYS A 34 5.23 -5.52 -19.46
C LYS A 34 6.48 -6.04 -18.79
N GLU A 35 6.45 -7.31 -18.44
CA GLU A 35 7.63 -8.05 -17.99
C GLU A 35 8.49 -8.46 -19.18
N VAL A 36 9.80 -8.21 -19.08
CA VAL A 36 10.76 -8.44 -20.15
C VAL A 36 12.04 -9.04 -19.59
N ARG A 37 12.58 -10.01 -20.32
CA ARG A 37 13.92 -10.56 -20.06
C ARG A 37 14.95 -9.73 -20.81
N VAL A 38 15.78 -8.96 -20.10
CA VAL A 38 16.79 -8.07 -20.69
C VAL A 38 18.18 -8.58 -20.35
N GLY A 39 18.96 -9.04 -21.34
CA GLY A 39 20.38 -9.40 -21.14
C GLY A 39 20.65 -10.52 -20.11
N GLY A 40 19.62 -11.25 -19.68
CA GLY A 40 19.64 -12.26 -18.63
C GLY A 40 19.25 -11.77 -17.22
N GLY A 41 18.76 -10.53 -17.10
CA GLY A 41 17.97 -10.03 -15.97
C GLY A 41 16.47 -9.95 -16.31
N TYR A 42 15.69 -9.41 -15.37
CA TYR A 42 14.24 -9.26 -15.48
C TYR A 42 13.85 -7.83 -15.14
N GLU A 43 13.03 -7.22 -15.98
CA GLU A 43 12.54 -5.85 -15.82
C GLU A 43 11.04 -5.79 -16.09
N THR A 44 10.38 -4.81 -15.47
CA THR A 44 8.94 -4.56 -15.62
C THR A 44 8.74 -3.12 -16.06
N TYR A 45 8.23 -2.93 -17.28
CA TYR A 45 7.96 -1.60 -17.83
C TYR A 45 6.50 -1.23 -17.66
N MET A 46 6.23 0.01 -17.22
CA MET A 46 4.91 0.62 -17.33
C MET A 46 4.77 1.21 -18.72
N LEU A 47 3.76 0.79 -19.48
CA LEU A 47 3.52 1.27 -20.84
C LEU A 47 2.19 2.01 -20.91
N ALA A 48 2.11 3.03 -21.77
CA ALA A 48 0.89 3.79 -22.04
C ALA A 48 0.43 3.59 -23.49
N PRO A 49 -0.37 2.56 -23.80
CA PRO A 49 -0.86 2.31 -25.15
C PRO A 49 -1.67 3.51 -25.70
N MET A 50 -1.34 3.95 -26.91
CA MET A 50 -1.99 5.07 -27.58
C MET A 50 -1.93 4.93 -29.11
N ARG A 51 -2.79 5.65 -29.83
CA ARG A 51 -2.68 5.77 -31.28
C ARG A 51 -2.01 7.07 -31.67
N VAL A 52 -1.08 6.98 -32.60
CA VAL A 52 -0.34 8.10 -33.18
C VAL A 52 -0.44 7.98 -34.69
N ASP A 53 -1.12 8.93 -35.34
CA ASP A 53 -1.44 8.90 -36.77
C ASP A 53 -2.05 7.55 -37.21
N GLY A 54 -2.95 7.02 -36.37
CA GLY A 54 -3.62 5.73 -36.56
C GLY A 54 -2.80 4.49 -36.15
N GLN A 55 -1.49 4.64 -35.92
CA GLN A 55 -0.58 3.54 -35.53
C GLN A 55 -0.65 3.29 -34.02
N LEU A 56 -0.78 2.03 -33.61
CA LEU A 56 -0.80 1.66 -32.19
C LEU A 56 0.64 1.56 -31.64
N LEU A 57 0.97 2.41 -30.67
CA LEU A 57 2.26 2.46 -30.00
C LEU A 57 2.07 2.33 -28.49
N SER A 58 3.10 1.90 -27.78
CA SER A 58 3.06 1.68 -26.33
C SER A 58 4.34 2.20 -25.66
N PRO A 59 4.57 3.52 -25.66
CA PRO A 59 5.77 4.10 -25.04
C PRO A 59 5.82 3.82 -23.54
N MET A 60 7.03 3.78 -22.99
CA MET A 60 7.26 3.69 -21.56
C MET A 60 6.69 4.92 -20.87
N LEU A 61 5.91 4.72 -19.80
CA LEU A 61 5.51 5.80 -18.92
C LEU A 61 6.70 6.17 -18.04
N ASP A 62 7.20 7.40 -18.14
CA ASP A 62 8.51 7.76 -17.57
C ASP A 62 8.44 9.06 -16.78
N THR A 63 8.36 8.96 -15.45
CA THR A 63 8.45 10.12 -14.55
C THR A 63 9.89 10.56 -14.28
N GLY A 64 10.90 9.78 -14.69
CA GLY A 64 12.32 10.13 -14.62
C GLY A 64 12.81 10.97 -15.81
N ALA A 65 12.00 11.17 -16.84
CA ALA A 65 12.31 12.03 -17.99
C ALA A 65 11.12 12.89 -18.42
N SER A 66 11.39 14.02 -19.07
CA SER A 66 10.37 14.98 -19.53
C SER A 66 9.99 14.81 -21.02
N ARG A 67 10.76 14.02 -21.77
CA ARG A 67 10.65 13.96 -23.24
C ARG A 67 9.66 12.90 -23.72
N PHE A 68 8.90 13.23 -24.75
CA PHE A 68 7.95 12.34 -25.42
C PHE A 68 8.46 11.95 -26.81
N PHE A 69 8.73 10.67 -27.05
CA PHE A 69 9.31 10.19 -28.30
C PHE A 69 9.03 8.71 -28.59
N PHE A 70 9.10 8.37 -29.88
CA PHE A 70 8.96 7.01 -30.40
C PHE A 70 10.21 6.54 -31.14
N ILE A 71 10.30 5.24 -31.39
CA ILE A 71 11.38 4.64 -32.18
C ILE A 71 11.01 4.78 -33.65
N GLU A 72 11.87 5.36 -34.47
CA GLU A 72 11.64 5.47 -35.92
C GLU A 72 11.95 4.12 -36.60
N GLU A 73 11.05 3.69 -37.50
CA GLU A 73 11.13 2.39 -38.16
C GLU A 73 12.38 2.24 -39.05
N GLU A 74 12.70 3.25 -39.86
CA GLU A 74 13.83 3.19 -40.78
C GLU A 74 15.17 3.17 -40.04
N PHE A 75 15.30 3.89 -38.93
CA PHE A 75 16.42 3.78 -38.00
C PHE A 75 16.59 2.36 -37.47
N LEU A 76 15.49 1.71 -37.06
CA LEU A 76 15.53 0.33 -36.59
C LEU A 76 16.00 -0.61 -37.70
N LYS A 77 15.44 -0.49 -38.92
CA LYS A 77 15.80 -1.32 -40.08
C LYS A 77 17.26 -1.13 -40.51
N THR A 78 17.74 0.11 -40.55
CA THR A 78 19.07 0.46 -41.06
C THR A 78 20.19 0.15 -40.07
N THR A 79 19.94 0.35 -38.77
CA THR A 79 20.97 0.17 -37.73
C THR A 79 20.92 -1.23 -37.12
N ARG A 80 19.77 -1.92 -37.19
CA ARG A 80 19.54 -3.25 -36.63
C ARG A 80 18.81 -4.15 -37.61
N SER A 81 19.47 -4.48 -38.71
CA SER A 81 18.93 -5.23 -39.87
C SER A 81 18.20 -6.55 -39.57
N SER A 82 18.29 -7.10 -38.36
CA SER A 82 17.54 -8.29 -37.92
C SER A 82 16.29 -8.01 -37.07
N LYS A 83 16.03 -6.75 -36.70
CA LYS A 83 14.92 -6.33 -35.85
C LYS A 83 13.85 -5.61 -36.66
N VAL A 84 12.60 -6.02 -36.48
CA VAL A 84 11.41 -5.34 -37.00
C VAL A 84 10.59 -4.75 -35.85
N CYS A 85 9.63 -3.87 -36.17
CA CYS A 85 8.83 -3.20 -35.15
C CYS A 85 8.01 -4.16 -34.29
N ALA A 86 7.59 -5.29 -34.86
CA ALA A 86 6.91 -6.35 -34.13
C ALA A 86 7.78 -7.00 -33.04
N ASP A 87 9.11 -6.87 -33.11
CA ASP A 87 10.03 -7.37 -32.07
C ASP A 87 10.12 -6.44 -30.85
N LEU A 88 9.58 -5.22 -30.95
CA LEU A 88 9.60 -4.22 -29.89
C LEU A 88 8.21 -4.11 -29.28
N PHE A 89 8.10 -4.36 -27.98
CA PHE A 89 6.83 -4.19 -27.26
C PHE A 89 6.38 -2.72 -27.17
N TYR A 90 7.29 -1.77 -27.43
CA TYR A 90 6.97 -0.36 -27.61
C TYR A 90 6.26 -0.06 -28.94
N GLY A 91 6.41 -0.95 -29.93
CA GLY A 91 6.19 -0.65 -31.34
C GLY A 91 7.30 0.25 -31.92
N CYS A 92 7.09 0.68 -33.16
CA CYS A 92 7.88 1.72 -33.80
C CYS A 92 6.93 2.61 -34.61
N TYR A 93 7.35 3.83 -34.88
CA TYR A 93 6.61 4.77 -35.70
C TYR A 93 7.06 4.69 -37.16
N GLN A 94 6.12 4.39 -38.05
CA GLN A 94 6.33 4.43 -39.50
C GLN A 94 6.06 5.84 -40.04
N CYS A 95 7.10 6.48 -40.57
CA CYS A 95 7.01 7.79 -41.22
C CYS A 95 6.51 7.62 -42.67
N SER A 96 5.42 8.30 -43.06
CA SER A 96 4.80 8.14 -44.40
C SER A 96 5.45 9.01 -45.50
N THR A 97 6.46 9.82 -45.18
CA THR A 97 7.00 10.85 -46.08
C THR A 97 8.50 11.12 -45.84
N ASP A 98 9.20 11.71 -46.82
CA ASP A 98 10.57 12.26 -46.73
C ASP A 98 10.76 13.34 -45.63
N LEU A 99 9.72 13.63 -44.84
CA LEU A 99 9.65 14.65 -43.78
C LEU A 99 10.47 14.32 -42.53
N CYS A 100 11.09 13.14 -42.45
CA CYS A 100 11.90 12.72 -41.30
C CYS A 100 13.33 13.34 -41.23
N ARG A 101 13.57 14.49 -41.90
CA ARG A 101 14.84 15.25 -41.87
C ARG A 101 14.79 16.51 -41.00
N ALA A 102 14.26 16.40 -39.79
CA ALA A 102 14.22 17.51 -38.83
C ALA A 102 15.50 17.62 -37.97
N ARG A 103 15.62 18.78 -37.31
CA ARG A 103 16.68 19.14 -36.36
C ARG A 103 16.76 18.07 -35.26
N ARG A 104 17.98 17.70 -34.86
CA ARG A 104 18.23 16.62 -33.88
C ARG A 104 18.44 17.21 -32.48
N SER A 105 17.90 16.53 -31.48
CA SER A 105 18.26 16.76 -30.08
C SER A 105 18.86 15.50 -29.46
N GLU A 106 19.83 15.69 -28.56
CA GLU A 106 20.52 14.60 -27.87
C GLU A 106 19.93 14.43 -26.45
N GLN A 107 19.82 13.18 -25.99
CA GLN A 107 19.38 12.84 -24.63
C GLN A 107 20.29 11.76 -24.05
N TYR A 108 20.81 11.99 -22.84
CA TYR A 108 21.66 11.05 -22.12
C TYR A 108 20.89 10.38 -20.97
N TYR A 109 21.11 9.08 -20.78
CA TYR A 109 20.46 8.28 -19.74
C TYR A 109 21.45 7.84 -18.66
N TYR A 110 20.93 7.50 -17.47
CA TYR A 110 21.73 7.06 -16.32
C TYR A 110 22.55 5.79 -16.58
N ASP A 111 22.07 4.89 -17.45
CA ASP A 111 22.76 3.67 -17.85
C ASP A 111 23.94 3.93 -18.82
N GLY A 112 24.17 5.20 -19.19
CA GLY A 112 25.20 5.63 -20.12
C GLY A 112 24.82 5.49 -21.59
N THR A 113 23.55 5.17 -21.88
CA THR A 113 23.03 5.23 -23.24
C THR A 113 22.66 6.66 -23.63
N CYS A 114 22.55 6.92 -24.93
CA CYS A 114 22.15 8.21 -25.48
C CYS A 114 21.26 8.01 -26.71
N ALA A 115 20.15 8.75 -26.77
CA ALA A 115 19.23 8.78 -27.89
C ALA A 115 19.32 10.13 -28.62
N TYR A 116 19.28 10.07 -29.94
CA TYR A 116 19.13 11.24 -30.80
C TYR A 116 17.74 11.21 -31.38
N THR A 117 16.95 12.24 -31.12
CA THR A 117 15.58 12.36 -31.60
C THR A 117 15.47 13.45 -32.64
N ALA A 118 14.84 13.16 -33.78
CA ALA A 118 14.36 14.13 -34.73
C ALA A 118 12.95 14.59 -34.34
N GLU A 119 12.65 15.86 -34.48
CA GLU A 119 11.30 16.38 -34.20
C GLU A 119 10.28 15.90 -35.22
N HIS A 120 9.07 15.62 -34.76
CA HIS A 120 7.94 15.25 -35.59
C HIS A 120 6.65 15.84 -35.03
N ARG A 121 5.66 15.98 -35.91
CA ARG A 121 4.33 16.49 -35.56
C ARG A 121 3.28 15.58 -36.16
N GLY A 122 2.34 15.13 -35.34
CA GLY A 122 1.30 14.18 -35.73
C GLY A 122 0.01 14.36 -34.95
N THR A 123 -0.88 13.38 -35.07
CA THR A 123 -2.17 13.34 -34.37
C THR A 123 -2.15 12.24 -33.32
N LEU A 124 -2.45 12.58 -32.06
CA LEU A 124 -2.59 11.60 -30.98
C LEU A 124 -4.06 11.31 -30.72
N GLU A 125 -4.38 10.04 -30.47
CA GLU A 125 -5.63 9.64 -29.84
C GLU A 125 -5.34 9.20 -28.41
N LEU A 126 -5.74 10.05 -27.45
CA LEU A 126 -5.42 9.92 -26.04
C LEU A 126 -6.65 10.15 -25.19
N GLY A 127 -6.98 9.20 -24.31
CA GLY A 127 -8.12 9.30 -23.39
C GLY A 127 -9.45 9.68 -24.03
N GLY A 128 -9.74 9.11 -25.19
CA GLY A 128 -10.97 9.37 -25.94
C GLY A 128 -11.02 10.74 -26.64
N LYS A 129 -9.89 11.45 -26.70
CA LYS A 129 -9.74 12.73 -27.41
C LYS A 129 -8.77 12.58 -28.59
N ILE A 130 -9.01 13.37 -29.63
CA ILE A 130 -8.09 13.55 -30.75
C ILE A 130 -7.32 14.86 -30.52
N ILE A 131 -6.01 14.76 -30.47
CA ILE A 131 -5.09 15.88 -30.26
C ILE A 131 -4.31 16.07 -31.57
N PRO A 132 -4.76 16.98 -32.45
CA PRO A 132 -4.06 17.25 -33.70
C PRO A 132 -2.77 18.05 -33.42
N ASN A 133 -1.81 17.95 -34.34
CA ASN A 133 -0.58 18.74 -34.32
C ASN A 133 0.25 18.59 -33.04
N ALA A 134 0.24 17.42 -32.40
CA ALA A 134 1.08 17.15 -31.23
C ALA A 134 2.54 16.99 -31.66
N ASP A 135 3.45 17.63 -30.94
CA ASP A 135 4.89 17.55 -31.18
C ASP A 135 5.48 16.36 -30.38
N PHE A 136 6.34 15.56 -31.00
CA PHE A 136 7.05 14.44 -30.37
C PHE A 136 8.35 14.11 -31.11
N GLY A 137 9.26 13.41 -30.44
CA GLY A 137 10.52 12.97 -31.01
C GLY A 137 10.43 11.62 -31.73
N LEU A 138 11.31 11.42 -32.71
CA LEU A 138 11.57 10.15 -33.39
C LEU A 138 13.03 9.76 -33.22
N VAL A 139 13.30 8.64 -32.57
CA VAL A 139 14.68 8.15 -32.35
C VAL A 139 15.28 7.75 -33.68
N VAL A 140 16.32 8.48 -34.09
CA VAL A 140 17.05 8.29 -35.36
C VAL A 140 18.49 7.83 -35.17
N LYS A 141 18.99 7.80 -33.92
CA LYS A 141 20.28 7.21 -33.54
C LYS A 141 20.26 6.86 -32.05
N TYR A 142 20.90 5.75 -31.69
CA TYR A 142 21.04 5.29 -30.30
C TYR A 142 22.46 4.80 -30.04
N THR A 143 23.08 5.22 -28.94
CA THR A 143 24.46 4.86 -28.58
C THR A 143 24.53 4.32 -27.15
N PRO A 144 25.39 3.30 -26.88
CA PRO A 144 26.03 2.45 -27.87
C PRO A 144 25.01 1.60 -28.63
N GLN A 145 25.30 1.28 -29.90
CA GLN A 145 24.40 0.53 -30.79
C GLN A 145 24.03 -0.88 -30.31
N ARG A 146 24.63 -1.36 -29.21
CA ARG A 146 24.29 -2.66 -28.59
C ARG A 146 23.08 -2.59 -27.65
N CYS A 147 22.74 -1.44 -27.09
CA CYS A 147 21.65 -1.30 -26.12
C CYS A 147 20.31 -1.09 -26.82
N ALA A 148 19.28 -1.88 -26.54
CA ALA A 148 17.98 -1.75 -27.22
C ALA A 148 17.40 -0.32 -27.08
N PRO A 149 16.96 0.32 -28.19
CA PRO A 149 16.27 1.59 -28.08
C PRO A 149 14.91 1.41 -27.39
N HIS A 150 14.42 2.46 -26.76
CA HIS A 150 13.10 2.52 -26.15
C HIS A 150 12.29 3.70 -26.71
N ALA A 151 10.99 3.70 -26.43
CA ALA A 151 10.10 4.85 -26.62
C ALA A 151 9.65 5.32 -25.24
N SER A 152 9.43 6.62 -25.06
CA SER A 152 9.12 7.20 -23.75
C SER A 152 8.01 8.25 -23.86
N LEU A 153 7.11 8.21 -22.88
CA LEU A 153 6.16 9.25 -22.51
C LEU A 153 6.68 9.91 -21.23
N GLY A 154 7.51 10.93 -21.42
CA GLY A 154 8.08 11.70 -20.33
C GLY A 154 7.05 12.53 -19.57
N LEU A 155 7.10 12.45 -18.25
CA LEU A 155 6.23 13.10 -17.28
C LEU A 155 7.00 13.83 -16.16
N ALA A 156 8.32 13.95 -16.27
CA ALA A 156 9.13 14.75 -15.34
C ALA A 156 8.87 16.26 -15.51
N PRO A 157 9.02 17.08 -14.45
CA PRO A 157 8.91 18.53 -14.55
C PRO A 157 9.98 19.09 -15.49
N PHE A 158 9.61 20.02 -16.39
CA PHE A 158 10.55 20.61 -17.33
C PHE A 158 11.01 22.01 -16.86
N PRO A 159 12.30 22.22 -16.56
CA PRO A 159 12.77 23.41 -15.88
C PRO A 159 12.82 24.67 -16.76
N SER A 160 12.72 24.57 -18.08
CA SER A 160 12.74 25.77 -18.95
C SER A 160 12.17 25.55 -20.35
N LYS A 161 11.19 26.38 -20.73
CA LYS A 161 10.72 26.55 -22.13
C LYS A 161 11.80 27.11 -23.10
N SER A 162 13.02 27.40 -22.62
CA SER A 162 14.12 27.92 -23.44
C SER A 162 14.90 26.87 -24.22
N GLU A 163 14.73 25.57 -23.91
CA GLU A 163 15.13 24.51 -24.82
C GLU A 163 14.02 24.37 -25.87
N VAL A 164 14.20 25.05 -27.00
CA VAL A 164 13.21 25.22 -28.10
C VAL A 164 12.72 23.92 -28.74
N ASN A 165 13.18 22.75 -28.28
CA ASN A 165 13.04 21.48 -28.97
C ASN A 165 12.34 20.44 -28.07
N ASN A 166 11.15 19.98 -28.49
CA ASN A 166 10.26 19.02 -27.81
C ASN A 166 9.56 19.52 -26.53
N THR A 167 8.56 20.39 -26.70
CA THR A 167 7.60 20.73 -25.63
C THR A 167 7.02 19.46 -24.99
N PRO A 168 7.14 19.26 -23.66
CA PRO A 168 6.56 18.11 -22.97
C PRO A 168 5.07 17.91 -23.27
N LEU A 169 4.58 16.67 -23.32
CA LEU A 169 3.19 16.41 -23.69
C LEU A 169 2.20 17.09 -22.74
N LEU A 170 2.47 17.08 -21.43
CA LEU A 170 1.61 17.74 -20.43
C LEU A 170 1.45 19.23 -20.72
N ASP A 171 2.52 19.91 -21.10
CA ASP A 171 2.48 21.33 -21.45
C ASP A 171 1.64 21.56 -22.71
N GLN A 172 1.80 20.71 -23.74
CA GLN A 172 0.98 20.78 -24.94
C GLN A 172 -0.51 20.59 -24.64
N LEU A 173 -0.86 19.69 -23.72
CA LEU A 173 -2.25 19.43 -23.32
C LEU A 173 -2.85 20.60 -22.53
N VAL A 174 -2.07 21.21 -21.63
CA VAL A 174 -2.47 22.38 -20.86
C VAL A 174 -2.65 23.59 -21.77
N ASP A 175 -1.65 23.92 -22.59
CA ASP A 175 -1.63 25.09 -23.47
C ASP A 175 -2.79 25.06 -24.49
N ARG A 176 -3.25 23.85 -24.85
CA ARG A 176 -4.38 23.64 -25.78
C ARG A 176 -5.72 23.38 -25.08
N GLY A 177 -5.77 23.44 -23.75
CA GLY A 177 -7.01 23.32 -22.97
C GLY A 177 -7.61 21.91 -22.92
N PHE A 178 -6.84 20.86 -23.21
CA PHE A 178 -7.30 19.48 -23.04
C PHE A 178 -7.37 19.05 -21.58
N ILE A 179 -6.51 19.62 -20.73
CA ILE A 179 -6.49 19.46 -19.27
C ILE A 179 -6.26 20.81 -18.60
N GLY A 180 -6.76 20.99 -17.38
CA GLY A 180 -6.67 22.28 -16.68
C GLY A 180 -5.30 22.61 -16.08
N LYS A 181 -4.44 21.62 -15.85
CA LYS A 181 -3.11 21.76 -15.23
C LYS A 181 -2.25 20.53 -15.52
N GLY A 182 -0.92 20.69 -15.47
CA GLY A 182 0.05 19.61 -15.69
C GLY A 182 0.23 18.68 -14.48
N ASP A 183 -0.80 18.50 -13.66
CA ASP A 183 -0.82 17.50 -12.60
C ASP A 183 -1.30 16.16 -13.19
N PHE A 184 -0.87 15.04 -12.62
CA PHE A 184 -1.34 13.72 -13.04
C PHE A 184 -1.30 12.71 -11.89
N SER A 185 -1.96 11.58 -12.07
CA SER A 185 -1.95 10.47 -11.11
C SER A 185 -1.80 9.13 -11.79
N ILE A 186 -1.19 8.19 -11.07
CA ILE A 186 -0.99 6.81 -11.50
C ILE A 186 -1.59 5.90 -10.43
N TYR A 187 -2.38 4.92 -10.86
CA TYR A 187 -2.82 3.82 -9.98
C TYR A 187 -2.94 2.51 -10.75
N PHE A 188 -2.82 1.40 -10.02
CA PHE A 188 -3.06 0.05 -10.53
C PHE A 188 -4.25 -0.54 -9.79
N ASN A 189 -5.16 -1.20 -10.53
CA ASN A 189 -6.27 -1.90 -9.89
C ASN A 189 -5.77 -3.23 -9.29
N PRO A 190 -5.88 -3.45 -7.97
CA PRO A 190 -5.41 -4.67 -7.31
C PRO A 190 -6.26 -5.92 -7.63
N ASN A 191 -7.45 -5.77 -8.22
CA ASN A 191 -8.43 -6.85 -8.35
C ASN A 191 -8.17 -7.83 -9.49
N LYS A 192 -7.03 -8.53 -9.56
CA LYS A 192 -6.94 -9.77 -10.36
C LYS A 192 -5.98 -10.80 -9.75
N GLY A 193 -6.49 -12.03 -9.61
CA GLY A 193 -5.72 -13.20 -9.19
C GLY A 193 -4.60 -13.60 -10.17
N ASP A 194 -3.83 -14.60 -9.75
CA ASP A 194 -2.62 -15.09 -10.40
C ASP A 194 -2.81 -15.30 -11.92
N GLY A 195 -2.13 -14.46 -12.73
CA GLY A 195 -1.99 -14.65 -14.17
C GLY A 195 -2.66 -13.63 -15.10
N ALA A 196 -3.34 -12.59 -14.59
CA ALA A 196 -3.85 -11.50 -15.43
C ALA A 196 -2.86 -10.33 -15.55
N VAL A 197 -2.82 -9.67 -16.71
CA VAL A 197 -2.09 -8.39 -16.89
C VAL A 197 -2.72 -7.35 -15.97
N GLU A 198 -1.95 -6.83 -14.99
CA GLU A 198 -2.34 -5.68 -14.18
C GLU A 198 -2.70 -4.51 -15.09
N LYS A 199 -3.94 -4.02 -14.96
CA LYS A 199 -4.41 -2.84 -15.68
C LYS A 199 -4.39 -1.67 -14.71
N GLY A 200 -3.58 -0.68 -15.03
CA GLY A 200 -3.59 0.60 -14.35
C GLY A 200 -4.25 1.67 -15.19
N GLU A 201 -4.31 2.87 -14.62
CA GLU A 201 -4.75 4.07 -15.31
C GLU A 201 -3.80 5.23 -15.00
N LEU A 202 -3.46 5.98 -16.05
CA LEU A 202 -2.85 7.30 -15.95
C LEU A 202 -3.97 8.34 -16.08
N ILE A 203 -4.09 9.20 -15.06
CA ILE A 203 -5.09 10.27 -15.00
C ILE A 203 -4.34 11.59 -15.18
N LEU A 204 -4.60 12.30 -16.28
CA LEU A 204 -4.01 13.60 -16.58
C LEU A 204 -4.97 14.72 -16.17
N GLY A 205 -4.42 15.81 -15.62
CA GLY A 205 -5.16 17.01 -15.22
C GLY A 205 -5.43 17.12 -13.71
N GLY A 206 -5.12 16.08 -12.92
CA GLY A 206 -5.43 16.08 -11.49
C GLY A 206 -5.53 14.69 -10.90
N GLU A 207 -6.36 14.58 -9.86
CA GLU A 207 -6.61 13.35 -9.10
C GLU A 207 -8.07 12.89 -9.21
N ASP A 208 -8.31 11.63 -8.90
CA ASP A 208 -9.65 11.02 -8.84
C ASP A 208 -9.88 10.48 -7.42
N PRO A 209 -10.61 11.21 -6.57
CA PRO A 209 -10.87 10.82 -5.18
C PRO A 209 -11.60 9.49 -5.04
N SER A 210 -12.26 8.98 -6.09
CA SER A 210 -12.93 7.68 -6.02
C SER A 210 -11.94 6.50 -6.07
N LYS A 211 -10.65 6.74 -6.32
CA LYS A 211 -9.62 5.72 -6.52
C LYS A 211 -8.72 5.52 -5.30
N PHE A 212 -8.87 6.34 -4.28
CA PHE A 212 -8.10 6.25 -3.04
C PHE A 212 -8.97 6.51 -1.83
N ARG A 213 -8.48 6.09 -0.66
CA ARG A 213 -9.10 6.31 0.64
C ARG A 213 -8.11 6.97 1.59
N GLY A 214 -8.64 7.57 2.64
CA GLY A 214 -7.84 8.24 3.65
C GLY A 214 -7.13 9.51 3.13
N PRO A 215 -6.30 10.12 3.98
CA PRO A 215 -5.57 11.33 3.63
C PRO A 215 -4.46 11.05 2.62
N MET A 216 -4.20 12.02 1.74
CA MET A 216 -3.05 11.98 0.85
C MET A 216 -1.80 12.50 1.56
N LEU A 217 -0.81 11.65 1.72
CA LEU A 217 0.51 11.97 2.26
C LEU A 217 1.33 12.71 1.20
N ALA A 218 1.38 14.04 1.29
CA ALA A 218 2.11 14.88 0.34
C ALA A 218 3.53 15.18 0.83
N THR A 219 4.52 14.83 0.01
CA THR A 219 5.93 15.17 0.21
C THR A 219 6.35 16.27 -0.78
N PRO A 220 7.04 17.34 -0.33
CA PRO A 220 7.53 18.39 -1.21
C PRO A 220 8.69 17.89 -2.06
N LEU A 221 8.75 18.40 -3.29
CA LEU A 221 9.93 18.23 -4.13
C LEU A 221 11.11 19.02 -3.56
N LEU A 222 12.31 18.46 -3.74
CA LEU A 222 13.55 19.20 -3.59
C LEU A 222 13.66 20.26 -4.69
N GLU A 223 14.27 21.40 -4.36
CA GLU A 223 14.39 22.55 -5.25
C GLU A 223 15.86 22.93 -5.47
N PRO A 224 16.26 23.32 -6.70
CA PRO A 224 15.57 23.12 -7.98
C PRO A 224 15.91 21.74 -8.57
N THR A 225 14.88 20.93 -8.88
CA THR A 225 15.02 19.69 -9.65
C THR A 225 14.10 19.68 -10.87
N ASP A 226 14.55 19.03 -11.94
CA ASP A 226 13.82 18.64 -13.16
C ASP A 226 13.29 17.21 -13.09
N LEU A 227 13.33 16.63 -11.89
CA LEU A 227 12.87 15.29 -11.55
C LEU A 227 11.89 15.36 -10.39
N TRP A 228 11.09 14.30 -10.23
CA TRP A 228 10.25 14.10 -9.05
C TRP A 228 11.08 13.62 -7.84
N THR A 229 12.07 14.43 -7.46
CA THR A 229 12.96 14.17 -6.34
C THR A 229 12.34 14.65 -5.03
N VAL A 230 12.22 13.74 -4.06
CA VAL A 230 11.69 14.01 -2.72
C VAL A 230 12.75 13.69 -1.67
N THR A 231 12.52 14.05 -0.42
CA THR A 231 13.40 13.64 0.69
C THR A 231 12.89 12.34 1.31
N LEU A 232 13.68 11.28 1.20
CA LEU A 232 13.51 10.05 1.97
C LEU A 232 14.20 10.25 3.33
N GLY A 233 13.41 10.47 4.38
CA GLY A 233 13.87 10.64 5.76
C GLY A 233 14.36 9.33 6.38
N GLY A 234 13.75 8.20 6.04
CA GLY A 234 14.13 6.89 6.57
C GLY A 234 13.72 5.72 5.67
N LEU A 235 14.52 4.66 5.71
CA LEU A 235 14.18 3.34 5.18
C LEU A 235 14.35 2.35 6.33
N VAL A 236 13.26 1.73 6.76
CA VAL A 236 13.24 0.77 7.86
C VAL A 236 12.91 -0.63 7.33
N VAL A 237 13.63 -1.63 7.82
CA VAL A 237 13.41 -3.04 7.51
C VAL A 237 13.49 -3.80 8.82
N ASP A 238 12.42 -4.50 9.20
CA ASP A 238 12.33 -5.24 10.46
C ASP A 238 12.73 -4.40 11.69
N GLY A 239 12.17 -3.17 11.77
CA GLY A 239 12.47 -2.20 12.83
C GLY A 239 13.85 -1.53 12.78
N GLN A 240 14.75 -1.96 11.88
CA GLN A 240 16.12 -1.43 11.77
C GLN A 240 16.21 -0.32 10.70
N SER A 241 16.88 0.79 11.03
CA SER A 241 17.15 1.87 10.05
C SER A 241 18.27 1.48 9.09
N MET A 242 18.00 1.57 7.79
CA MET A 242 18.93 1.23 6.71
C MET A 242 19.70 2.45 6.18
N LEU A 243 19.27 3.65 6.57
CA LEU A 243 19.91 4.91 6.21
C LEU A 243 20.52 5.56 7.46
N SER A 244 21.66 6.20 7.27
CA SER A 244 22.34 6.98 8.32
C SER A 244 21.80 8.42 8.43
N SER A 245 21.15 8.91 7.38
CA SER A 245 20.57 10.25 7.30
C SER A 245 19.50 10.28 6.21
N SER A 246 18.66 11.33 6.22
CA SER A 246 17.77 11.61 5.10
C SER A 246 18.56 11.75 3.79
N THR A 247 17.96 11.33 2.67
CA THR A 247 18.60 11.36 1.36
C THR A 247 17.60 11.76 0.26
N PRO A 248 18.04 12.48 -0.79
CA PRO A 248 17.22 12.66 -2.00
C PRO A 248 16.83 11.30 -2.60
N LEU A 249 15.58 11.16 -3.04
CA LEU A 249 15.07 9.98 -3.72
C LEU A 249 14.25 10.42 -4.95
N ASP A 250 14.61 9.91 -6.12
CA ASP A 250 13.82 10.11 -7.35
C ASP A 250 12.68 9.09 -7.43
N ILE A 251 11.47 9.53 -7.75
CA ILE A 251 10.32 8.66 -7.98
C ILE A 251 10.13 8.48 -9.48
N ASP A 252 10.45 7.28 -9.98
CA ASP A 252 10.65 7.03 -11.40
C ASP A 252 9.86 5.82 -11.91
N SER A 253 8.87 6.02 -12.78
CA SER A 253 8.14 4.94 -13.44
C SER A 253 8.89 4.31 -14.62
N GLY A 254 9.97 4.95 -15.10
CA GLY A 254 10.86 4.45 -16.16
C GLY A 254 11.77 3.30 -15.72
N THR A 255 11.71 2.90 -14.46
CA THR A 255 12.45 1.75 -13.91
C THR A 255 11.57 0.85 -13.04
N SER A 256 11.89 -0.45 -13.03
CA SER A 256 11.26 -1.42 -12.12
C SER A 256 11.96 -1.55 -10.78
N ASN A 257 13.14 -0.94 -10.61
CA ASN A 257 14.05 -1.24 -9.51
C ASN A 257 14.08 -0.13 -8.46
N PHE A 258 14.42 -0.52 -7.24
CA PHE A 258 14.81 0.40 -6.18
C PHE A 258 16.34 0.46 -6.11
N TRP A 259 16.91 1.56 -6.59
CA TRP A 259 18.34 1.80 -6.55
C TRP A 259 18.72 2.54 -5.28
N LEU A 260 19.58 1.89 -4.50
CA LEU A 260 20.07 2.40 -3.22
C LEU A 260 21.58 2.71 -3.29
N PRO A 261 22.09 3.55 -2.38
CA PRO A 261 23.52 3.64 -2.13
C PRO A 261 24.05 2.26 -1.74
N TYR A 262 25.28 1.94 -2.15
CA TYR A 262 25.87 0.61 -1.98
C TYR A 262 25.75 0.07 -0.54
N PHE A 263 26.06 0.89 0.47
CA PHE A 263 25.97 0.46 1.87
C PHE A 263 24.53 0.22 2.34
N ALA A 264 23.58 1.06 1.93
CA ALA A 264 22.17 0.85 2.25
C ALA A 264 21.63 -0.42 1.57
N PHE A 265 21.99 -0.66 0.30
CA PHE A 265 21.65 -1.90 -0.39
C PHE A 265 22.17 -3.15 0.36
N LEU A 266 23.43 -3.14 0.79
CA LEU A 266 24.00 -4.27 1.54
C LEU A 266 23.30 -4.47 2.89
N ALA A 267 22.98 -3.38 3.59
CA ALA A 267 22.26 -3.43 4.85
C ALA A 267 20.87 -4.04 4.66
N VAL A 268 20.08 -3.51 3.72
CA VAL A 268 18.75 -4.02 3.41
C VAL A 268 18.81 -5.50 3.05
N ARG A 269 19.68 -5.89 2.11
CA ARG A 269 19.81 -7.30 1.70
C ARG A 269 20.11 -8.20 2.89
N LYS A 270 21.08 -7.82 3.74
CA LYS A 270 21.48 -8.62 4.90
C LYS A 270 20.33 -8.76 5.90
N THR A 271 19.61 -7.67 6.17
CA THR A 271 18.47 -7.68 7.10
C THR A 271 17.32 -8.52 6.54
N LEU A 272 17.03 -8.44 5.24
CA LEU A 272 16.06 -9.30 4.57
C LEU A 272 16.40 -10.80 4.69
N GLU A 273 17.64 -11.19 4.36
CA GLU A 273 18.10 -12.59 4.47
C GLU A 273 18.05 -13.10 5.92
N THR A 274 18.42 -12.24 6.88
CA THR A 274 18.41 -12.56 8.32
C THR A 274 16.98 -12.76 8.82
N SER A 275 16.09 -11.79 8.54
CA SER A 275 14.69 -11.81 8.96
C SER A 275 13.97 -13.02 8.38
N ALA A 276 14.16 -13.30 7.09
CA ALA A 276 13.56 -14.47 6.45
C ALA A 276 14.12 -15.78 7.00
N THR A 277 15.44 -15.86 7.25
CA THR A 277 16.06 -17.05 7.85
C THR A 277 15.48 -17.35 9.23
N THR A 278 15.31 -16.32 10.05
CA THR A 278 14.70 -16.44 11.38
C THR A 278 13.23 -16.83 11.30
N ALA A 279 12.44 -16.15 10.46
CA ALA A 279 11.01 -16.43 10.32
C ALA A 279 10.72 -17.83 9.75
N ALA A 280 11.60 -18.36 8.89
CA ALA A 280 11.45 -19.69 8.30
C ALA A 280 12.09 -20.83 9.11
N ASP A 281 12.84 -20.51 10.17
CA ASP A 281 13.68 -21.46 10.92
C ASP A 281 14.63 -22.29 10.03
N ARG A 282 15.13 -21.68 8.94
CA ARG A 282 16.12 -22.29 8.04
C ARG A 282 16.83 -21.22 7.21
N PRO A 283 18.06 -21.47 6.70
CA PRO A 283 18.77 -20.50 5.88
C PRO A 283 17.98 -20.11 4.62
N ILE A 284 17.70 -18.81 4.47
CA ILE A 284 17.16 -18.18 3.26
C ILE A 284 18.13 -17.10 2.82
N LYS A 285 18.64 -17.23 1.59
CA LYS A 285 19.59 -16.28 1.00
C LYS A 285 19.22 -15.96 -0.44
N PHE A 286 19.53 -14.75 -0.87
CA PHE A 286 19.46 -14.41 -2.29
C PHE A 286 20.67 -14.98 -3.02
N GLU A 287 20.41 -15.70 -4.09
CA GLU A 287 21.43 -16.19 -5.00
C GLU A 287 21.70 -15.16 -6.10
N ARG A 288 22.98 -15.00 -6.45
CA ARG A 288 23.37 -14.12 -7.53
C ARG A 288 23.46 -14.92 -8.83
N THR A 289 22.69 -14.54 -9.82
CA THR A 289 22.81 -15.13 -11.16
C THR A 289 24.15 -14.73 -11.80
N ARG A 290 24.57 -15.45 -12.84
CA ARG A 290 25.77 -15.10 -13.62
C ARG A 290 25.75 -13.67 -14.17
N LYS A 291 24.56 -13.07 -14.29
CA LYS A 291 24.33 -11.72 -14.82
C LYS A 291 24.20 -10.65 -13.72
N GLY A 292 24.29 -11.06 -12.46
CA GLY A 292 24.33 -10.15 -11.31
C GLY A 292 22.99 -9.87 -10.64
N THR A 293 21.89 -10.37 -11.21
CA THR A 293 20.54 -10.33 -10.62
C THR A 293 20.49 -11.18 -9.35
N LEU A 294 19.75 -10.71 -8.35
CA LEU A 294 19.52 -11.45 -7.10
C LEU A 294 18.17 -12.15 -7.15
N THR A 295 18.14 -13.44 -6.81
CA THR A 295 16.92 -14.25 -6.85
C THR A 295 16.77 -15.10 -5.60
N LEU A 296 15.54 -15.34 -5.16
CA LEU A 296 15.25 -16.42 -4.21
C LEU A 296 15.30 -17.77 -4.93
N PRO A 297 15.90 -18.81 -4.32
CA PRO A 297 15.89 -20.17 -4.86
C PRO A 297 14.47 -20.74 -4.94
N ASN A 298 13.64 -20.43 -3.94
CA ASN A 298 12.25 -20.83 -3.87
C ASN A 298 11.34 -19.60 -3.72
N CYS A 299 10.37 -19.46 -4.62
CA CYS A 299 9.44 -18.34 -4.62
C CYS A 299 8.50 -18.31 -3.41
N THR A 300 8.25 -19.45 -2.75
CA THR A 300 7.44 -19.47 -1.52
C THR A 300 8.14 -18.76 -0.36
N ASP A 301 9.47 -18.66 -0.41
CA ASP A 301 10.29 -18.03 0.64
C ASP A 301 10.05 -16.52 0.73
N ARG A 302 9.41 -15.94 -0.30
CA ARG A 302 8.96 -14.55 -0.31
C ARG A 302 8.05 -14.22 0.87
N SER A 303 7.26 -15.18 1.35
CA SER A 303 6.33 -14.99 2.47
C SER A 303 7.01 -14.75 3.83
N TYR A 304 8.30 -15.10 3.97
CA TYR A 304 9.07 -14.88 5.19
C TYR A 304 9.81 -13.54 5.21
N LEU A 305 9.81 -12.81 4.10
CA LEU A 305 10.50 -11.53 4.04
C LEU A 305 9.67 -10.42 4.71
N PRO A 306 10.29 -9.48 5.44
CA PRO A 306 9.59 -8.36 6.07
C PRO A 306 9.20 -7.29 5.03
N SER A 307 8.27 -6.39 5.36
CA SER A 307 8.01 -5.23 4.49
C SER A 307 9.15 -4.20 4.58
N LEU A 308 9.31 -3.38 3.53
CA LEU A 308 10.12 -2.17 3.60
C LEU A 308 9.23 -1.00 4.03
N GLU A 309 9.71 -0.15 4.93
CA GLU A 309 9.00 1.06 5.36
C GLU A 309 9.77 2.30 4.92
N LEU A 310 9.17 3.11 4.06
CA LEU A 310 9.74 4.34 3.52
C LEU A 310 9.11 5.55 4.19
N TYR A 311 9.93 6.35 4.86
CA TYR A 311 9.50 7.57 5.55
C TYR A 311 9.89 8.78 4.71
N PHE A 312 8.92 9.41 4.06
CA PHE A 312 9.14 10.64 3.30
C PHE A 312 9.00 11.87 4.19
N HIS A 313 9.82 12.90 3.95
CA HIS A 313 9.68 14.19 4.63
C HIS A 313 8.36 14.85 4.25
N GLN A 314 7.65 15.44 5.22
CA GLN A 314 6.33 16.05 5.03
C GLN A 314 6.38 17.55 5.33
N ARG A 315 5.77 18.37 4.47
CA ARG A 315 5.84 19.85 4.59
C ARG A 315 4.89 20.39 5.68
N HIS A 316 3.75 19.74 5.90
CA HIS A 316 2.76 20.09 6.91
C HIS A 316 2.05 18.84 7.43
N ARG A 317 2.14 18.61 8.75
CA ARG A 317 1.25 17.69 9.46
C ARG A 317 -0.13 18.36 9.49
N PRO A 318 -1.21 17.75 8.97
CA PRO A 318 -2.55 18.31 9.13
C PRO A 318 -2.86 18.46 10.63
N LYS A 319 -3.34 19.64 11.06
CA LYS A 319 -3.68 19.91 12.47
C LYS A 319 -4.78 18.98 13.03
N GLU A 320 -5.49 18.27 12.15
CA GLU A 320 -6.54 17.29 12.48
C GLU A 320 -6.01 15.93 12.96
N PHE A 321 -4.68 15.72 12.92
CA PHE A 321 -4.05 14.51 13.47
C PHE A 321 -3.35 14.85 14.79
N SER A 322 -4.02 14.59 15.92
CA SER A 322 -3.43 14.72 17.26
C SER A 322 -2.38 13.65 17.54
N ASP A 323 -1.37 14.01 18.33
CA ASP A 323 -0.19 13.24 18.74
C ASP A 323 -0.46 11.93 19.52
N SER A 324 -1.68 11.42 19.58
CA SER A 324 -2.09 10.35 20.50
C SER A 324 -2.15 8.94 19.89
N TYR A 325 -1.78 8.74 18.62
CA TYR A 325 -2.10 7.48 17.91
C TYR A 325 -0.96 6.48 17.68
N TYR A 326 0.34 6.82 17.85
CA TYR A 326 1.41 5.81 17.77
C TYR A 326 2.68 6.24 18.54
N PRO A 327 3.08 5.50 19.60
CA PRO A 327 4.30 5.78 20.34
C PRO A 327 5.48 5.06 19.66
N ASP A 328 6.19 5.77 18.77
CA ASP A 328 7.67 5.81 18.67
C ASP A 328 8.04 6.57 17.38
N THR A 329 7.89 7.88 17.46
CA THR A 329 8.33 8.82 16.44
C THR A 329 9.85 8.88 16.45
N ARG A 330 10.52 8.17 15.53
CA ARG A 330 11.92 8.48 15.18
C ARG A 330 11.96 9.82 14.42
N LYS A 331 11.90 10.88 15.23
CA LYS A 331 12.22 12.30 15.05
C LYS A 331 11.61 13.11 13.89
N ASP A 332 10.94 12.48 12.91
CA ASP A 332 10.46 13.20 11.71
C ASP A 332 8.94 13.04 11.46
N GLY A 333 8.23 12.18 12.22
CA GLY A 333 6.76 12.20 12.34
C GLY A 333 5.91 11.88 11.09
N GLY A 334 6.46 11.23 10.06
CA GLY A 334 5.72 10.84 8.85
C GLY A 334 5.14 9.42 8.92
N TRP A 335 3.96 9.21 8.30
CA TRP A 335 3.39 7.88 8.05
C TRP A 335 4.23 7.10 7.02
N PRO A 336 4.60 5.83 7.27
CA PRO A 336 5.42 5.07 6.35
C PRO A 336 4.62 4.65 5.09
N ILE A 337 5.29 4.74 3.94
CA ILE A 337 4.90 4.01 2.74
C ILE A 337 5.47 2.60 2.87
N VAL A 338 4.60 1.63 3.09
CA VAL A 338 4.92 0.22 3.32
C VAL A 338 4.95 -0.51 1.98
N VAL A 339 6.09 -1.11 1.65
CA VAL A 339 6.30 -1.91 0.44
C VAL A 339 6.42 -3.39 0.84
N PRO A 340 5.34 -4.17 0.67
CA PRO A 340 5.36 -5.61 0.91
C PRO A 340 6.32 -6.41 0.00
N PRO A 341 6.71 -7.64 0.41
CA PRO A 341 7.59 -8.52 -0.36
C PRO A 341 7.16 -8.79 -1.79
N GLU A 342 5.87 -8.84 -2.10
CA GLU A 342 5.38 -9.08 -3.45
C GLU A 342 5.74 -7.98 -4.45
N PHE A 343 5.99 -6.76 -3.99
CA PHE A 343 6.34 -5.61 -4.83
C PHE A 343 7.84 -5.46 -5.05
N TYR A 344 8.67 -5.88 -4.10
CA TYR A 344 10.13 -5.79 -4.21
C TYR A 344 10.81 -7.14 -4.48
N VAL A 345 10.08 -8.27 -4.39
CA VAL A 345 10.45 -9.59 -4.91
C VAL A 345 9.39 -10.07 -5.89
N GLN A 346 9.64 -9.82 -7.17
CA GLN A 346 8.69 -10.11 -8.24
C GLN A 346 8.90 -11.51 -8.81
N ARG A 347 7.79 -12.21 -9.06
CA ARG A 347 7.76 -13.50 -9.74
C ARG A 347 7.86 -13.27 -11.24
N PHE A 348 8.78 -13.97 -11.90
CA PHE A 348 8.91 -14.00 -13.35
C PHE A 348 8.82 -15.44 -13.82
N ALA A 349 7.87 -15.73 -14.69
CA ALA A 349 7.85 -17.00 -15.41
C ALA A 349 8.83 -16.91 -16.59
N ASP A 350 9.92 -17.66 -16.57
CA ASP A 350 10.66 -17.96 -17.79
C ASP A 350 10.35 -19.40 -18.22
N GLY A 351 10.48 -19.71 -19.51
CA GLY A 351 10.19 -21.06 -20.02
C GLY A 351 11.01 -22.20 -19.40
N GLN A 352 11.83 -21.94 -18.38
CA GLN A 352 12.60 -22.91 -17.59
C GLN A 352 12.12 -22.99 -16.12
N GLY A 353 11.11 -22.21 -15.72
CA GLY A 353 10.52 -22.21 -14.40
C GLY A 353 10.22 -20.81 -13.85
N GLU A 354 9.65 -20.75 -12.66
CA GLU A 354 9.42 -19.49 -11.95
C GLU A 354 10.72 -19.00 -11.29
N LYS A 355 10.98 -17.70 -11.40
CA LYS A 355 12.09 -17.00 -10.72
C LYS A 355 11.56 -15.87 -9.87
N CYS A 356 11.97 -15.81 -8.61
CA CYS A 356 11.64 -14.70 -7.72
C CYS A 356 12.81 -13.74 -7.63
N VAL A 357 12.68 -12.59 -8.28
CA VAL A 357 13.74 -11.63 -8.50
C VAL A 357 13.62 -10.48 -7.50
N LEU A 358 14.70 -10.21 -6.78
CA LEU A 358 14.81 -9.04 -5.90
C LEU A 358 15.02 -7.78 -6.76
N LEU A 359 14.09 -6.84 -6.70
CA LEU A 359 14.10 -5.57 -7.42
C LEU A 359 14.88 -4.48 -6.68
N LEU A 360 15.85 -4.86 -5.86
CA LEU A 360 16.77 -3.94 -5.18
C LEU A 360 18.12 -4.00 -5.86
N HIS A 361 18.65 -2.82 -6.18
CA HIS A 361 19.92 -2.66 -6.86
C HIS A 361 20.75 -1.57 -6.17
N TYR A 362 22.05 -1.58 -6.44
CA TYR A 362 22.94 -0.47 -6.09
C TYR A 362 23.52 0.14 -7.35
N GLY A 363 23.61 1.47 -7.38
CA GLY A 363 24.16 2.20 -8.52
C GLY A 363 25.67 1.97 -8.70
N LEU A 364 26.14 1.94 -9.95
CA LEU A 364 27.55 1.78 -10.30
C LEU A 364 28.37 3.09 -10.25
N LYS A 365 27.77 4.23 -9.90
CA LYS A 365 28.46 5.53 -9.83
C LYS A 365 28.03 6.34 -8.62
N SER A 366 29.00 6.95 -7.95
CA SER A 366 28.89 7.85 -6.79
C SER A 366 28.13 9.17 -7.03
N LYS A 367 27.32 9.27 -8.11
CA LYS A 367 26.70 10.53 -8.58
C LYS A 367 25.18 10.47 -8.81
N GLY A 368 24.54 9.31 -8.73
CA GLY A 368 23.08 9.22 -8.85
C GLY A 368 22.41 9.32 -7.49
N SER A 369 21.37 10.14 -7.37
CA SER A 369 20.43 10.04 -6.25
C SER A 369 19.87 8.60 -6.21
N PRO A 370 19.61 8.04 -5.02
CA PRO A 370 18.71 6.91 -4.89
C PRO A 370 17.45 7.12 -5.73
N LEU A 371 16.88 6.07 -6.29
CA LEU A 371 15.64 6.16 -7.06
C LEU A 371 14.76 4.94 -6.85
N ILE A 372 13.45 5.13 -6.81
CA ILE A 372 12.47 4.06 -6.61
C ILE A 372 11.54 3.95 -7.81
N GLY A 373 11.49 2.74 -8.37
CA GLY A 373 10.53 2.34 -9.38
C GLY A 373 9.09 2.42 -8.88
N LEU A 374 8.18 3.03 -9.65
CA LEU A 374 6.75 3.00 -9.28
C LEU A 374 6.17 1.57 -9.25
N ASN A 375 6.85 0.59 -9.86
CA ASN A 375 6.50 -0.83 -9.74
C ASN A 375 6.46 -1.31 -8.28
N LEU A 376 7.26 -0.69 -7.41
CA LEU A 376 7.27 -1.00 -5.98
C LEU A 376 6.15 -0.30 -5.20
N LEU A 377 5.55 0.75 -5.76
CA LEU A 377 4.59 1.61 -5.07
C LEU A 377 3.15 1.40 -5.57
N ARG A 378 2.90 0.34 -6.35
CA ARG A 378 1.58 0.05 -6.95
C ARG A 378 0.46 -0.21 -5.96
N LYS A 379 0.78 -0.49 -4.69
CA LYS A 379 -0.20 -0.54 -3.59
C LYS A 379 -0.84 0.83 -3.29
N TYR A 380 -0.24 1.91 -3.77
CA TYR A 380 -0.65 3.28 -3.50
C TYR A 380 -1.15 3.98 -4.76
N TYR A 381 -2.14 4.85 -4.56
CA TYR A 381 -2.46 5.91 -5.50
C TYR A 381 -1.37 6.97 -5.41
N VAL A 382 -0.73 7.30 -6.54
CA VAL A 382 0.37 8.28 -6.57
C VAL A 382 -0.05 9.49 -7.39
N HIS A 383 -0.02 10.67 -6.78
CA HIS A 383 -0.42 11.94 -7.40
C HIS A 383 0.77 12.89 -7.53
N PHE A 384 1.09 13.28 -8.75
CA PHE A 384 2.18 14.19 -9.09
C PHE A 384 1.63 15.60 -9.33
N ARG A 385 2.06 16.56 -8.50
CA ARG A 385 1.52 17.93 -8.46
C ARG A 385 2.60 18.90 -8.91
N SER A 386 2.68 19.16 -10.20
CA SER A 386 3.68 20.09 -10.76
C SER A 386 3.44 21.50 -10.24
N THR A 387 2.17 21.91 -10.16
CA THR A 387 1.74 23.24 -9.68
C THR A 387 2.10 23.50 -8.22
N ARG A 388 2.05 22.47 -7.36
CA ARG A 388 2.38 22.57 -5.93
C ARG A 388 3.77 22.05 -5.57
N ARG A 389 4.49 21.50 -6.56
CA ARG A 389 5.78 20.83 -6.42
C ARG A 389 5.79 19.81 -5.31
N GLN A 390 4.90 18.83 -5.42
CA GLN A 390 4.71 17.77 -4.43
C GLN A 390 4.40 16.44 -5.11
N VAL A 391 4.72 15.34 -4.45
CA VAL A 391 4.18 14.01 -4.75
C VAL A 391 3.31 13.57 -3.59
N GLY A 392 2.11 13.10 -3.88
CA GLY A 392 1.12 12.61 -2.92
C GLY A 392 0.97 11.10 -3.02
N PHE A 393 0.85 10.44 -1.87
CA PHE A 393 0.57 9.00 -1.78
C PHE A 393 -0.70 8.78 -0.96
N ALA A 394 -1.59 7.91 -1.42
CA ALA A 394 -2.78 7.50 -0.68
C ALA A 394 -3.03 6.00 -0.87
N GLU A 395 -3.72 5.37 0.09
CA GLU A 395 -4.12 3.97 -0.08
C GLU A 395 -5.18 3.85 -1.18
N LEU A 396 -5.08 2.81 -2.01
CA LEU A 396 -6.10 2.56 -3.03
C LEU A 396 -7.47 2.33 -2.39
N ALA A 397 -8.53 2.81 -3.04
CA ALA A 397 -9.89 2.49 -2.64
C ALA A 397 -10.12 0.98 -2.79
N GLN A 398 -10.79 0.34 -1.83
CA GLN A 398 -11.25 -1.03 -2.02
C GLN A 398 -12.30 -1.00 -3.15
N THR A 399 -12.19 -1.92 -4.11
CA THR A 399 -13.19 -2.07 -5.15
C THR A 399 -14.01 -3.32 -4.81
N ASP A 400 -15.33 -3.21 -4.85
CA ASP A 400 -16.29 -4.20 -4.31
C ASP A 400 -16.16 -5.62 -4.90
N ASP A 401 -15.41 -5.80 -6.00
CA ASP A 401 -15.12 -7.10 -6.64
C ASP A 401 -13.73 -7.63 -6.30
N ASP A 402 -13.36 -7.64 -5.02
CA ASP A 402 -12.10 -8.20 -4.54
C ASP A 402 -12.12 -9.75 -4.63
N PRO A 403 -11.27 -10.41 -5.42
CA PRO A 403 -11.12 -11.87 -5.37
C PRO A 403 -10.56 -12.33 -4.02
N LEU A 404 -9.98 -11.46 -3.18
CA LEU A 404 -9.59 -11.78 -1.81
C LEU A 404 -10.79 -11.82 -0.83
N LYS A 405 -11.99 -11.38 -1.23
CA LYS A 405 -13.23 -11.82 -0.56
C LYS A 405 -13.54 -13.31 -0.77
N SER A 406 -12.86 -14.00 -1.69
CA SER A 406 -13.01 -15.46 -1.86
C SER A 406 -12.03 -16.31 -1.06
N VAL A 407 -11.15 -15.69 -0.27
CA VAL A 407 -10.60 -16.36 0.91
C VAL A 407 -11.37 -15.82 2.11
N ALA A 408 -12.64 -16.20 2.20
CA ALA A 408 -13.24 -16.39 3.51
C ALA A 408 -12.32 -17.37 4.25
N MET A 409 -11.42 -16.85 5.07
CA MET A 409 -10.86 -17.65 6.15
C MET A 409 -12.07 -18.06 6.98
N GLU A 410 -12.49 -19.32 6.85
CA GLU A 410 -13.50 -19.92 7.72
C GLU A 410 -13.17 -19.52 9.17
N GLY A 411 -14.04 -18.70 9.78
CA GLY A 411 -13.93 -18.29 11.18
C GLY A 411 -13.49 -16.85 11.47
N VAL A 412 -13.42 -15.93 10.50
CA VAL A 412 -13.24 -14.49 10.80
C VAL A 412 -14.59 -13.79 10.93
N GLU A 413 -14.89 -13.28 12.12
CA GLU A 413 -16.07 -12.42 12.35
C GLU A 413 -15.83 -11.04 11.69
N GLU A 414 -16.78 -10.60 10.86
CA GLU A 414 -16.71 -9.29 10.21
C GLU A 414 -17.09 -8.17 11.19
N GLY A 415 -16.40 -7.03 11.10
CA GLY A 415 -16.67 -5.83 11.90
C GLY A 415 -16.24 -4.55 11.16
N GLU A 416 -16.74 -3.40 11.59
CA GLU A 416 -16.45 -2.09 10.99
C GLU A 416 -15.97 -1.08 12.04
N LEU A 417 -15.10 -0.15 11.63
CA LEU A 417 -14.65 0.97 12.44
C LEU A 417 -15.37 2.25 11.99
N ILE A 418 -16.15 2.85 12.88
CA ILE A 418 -16.86 4.11 12.63
C ILE A 418 -16.02 5.25 13.20
N LEU A 419 -15.68 6.23 12.36
CA LEU A 419 -14.90 7.41 12.75
C LEU A 419 -15.78 8.67 12.68
N GLY A 420 -15.61 9.58 13.65
CA GLY A 420 -16.29 10.88 13.68
C GLY A 420 -17.63 10.88 14.42
N GLY A 421 -17.98 9.82 15.14
CA GLY A 421 -19.18 9.75 15.97
C GLY A 421 -19.57 8.32 16.32
N GLU A 422 -20.77 8.17 16.87
CA GLU A 422 -21.44 6.89 17.10
C GLU A 422 -22.45 6.61 15.97
N ASP A 423 -22.69 5.34 15.66
CA ASP A 423 -23.83 4.91 14.83
C ASP A 423 -24.89 4.27 15.74
N PRO A 424 -26.00 4.97 16.04
CA PRO A 424 -27.07 4.45 16.88
C PRO A 424 -27.74 3.17 16.37
N SER A 425 -27.53 2.79 15.09
CA SER A 425 -28.04 1.53 14.56
C SER A 425 -27.24 0.30 15.04
N LYS A 426 -26.05 0.50 15.62
CA LYS A 426 -25.11 -0.57 15.99
C LYS A 426 -25.17 -0.98 17.46
N TYR A 427 -25.97 -0.30 18.27
CA TYR A 427 -26.17 -0.64 19.67
C TYR A 427 -27.64 -0.47 20.09
N SER A 428 -27.99 -1.10 21.20
CA SER A 428 -29.30 -0.96 21.82
C SER A 428 -29.14 -0.59 23.29
N GLY A 429 -30.01 0.28 23.79
CA GLY A 429 -29.90 0.83 25.13
C GLY A 429 -29.00 2.07 25.22
N PRO A 430 -28.82 2.61 26.43
CA PRO A 430 -27.97 3.79 26.64
C PRO A 430 -26.49 3.44 26.47
N MET A 431 -25.73 4.33 25.85
CA MET A 431 -24.27 4.20 25.77
C MET A 431 -23.63 4.55 27.11
N LEU A 432 -22.76 3.67 27.61
CA LEU A 432 -22.04 3.88 28.86
C LEU A 432 -20.79 4.73 28.60
N ASN A 433 -20.79 5.95 29.11
CA ASN A 433 -19.65 6.86 29.02
C ASN A 433 -18.75 6.71 30.25
N ALA A 434 -17.60 6.04 30.07
CA ALA A 434 -16.61 5.89 31.13
C ALA A 434 -15.67 7.11 31.17
N ARG A 435 -15.34 7.57 32.37
CA ARG A 435 -14.42 8.70 32.54
C ARG A 435 -12.98 8.23 32.41
N LEU A 436 -12.23 8.86 31.50
CA LEU A 436 -10.80 8.63 31.36
C LEU A 436 -10.03 9.19 32.56
N PHE A 437 -8.95 8.50 32.94
CA PHE A 437 -8.00 9.05 33.91
C PHE A 437 -7.36 10.33 33.35
N PRO A 438 -7.38 11.44 34.10
CA PRO A 438 -6.81 12.70 33.63
C PRO A 438 -5.30 12.55 33.47
N PHE A 439 -4.76 13.19 32.41
CA PHE A 439 -3.32 13.21 32.06
C PHE A 439 -2.72 11.86 31.61
N ALA A 440 -3.54 10.83 31.37
CA ALA A 440 -3.10 9.63 30.67
C ALA A 440 -3.11 9.86 29.15
N ASN A 441 -2.02 9.53 28.46
CA ASN A 441 -1.96 9.49 26.99
C ASN A 441 -2.52 8.16 26.43
N GLU A 442 -3.31 7.45 27.23
CA GLU A 442 -3.76 6.08 27.02
C GLU A 442 -5.25 5.98 27.41
N TRP A 443 -5.98 5.04 26.82
CA TRP A 443 -7.38 4.77 27.13
C TRP A 443 -7.53 4.03 28.46
N ILE A 444 -7.28 4.74 29.56
CA ILE A 444 -7.36 4.19 30.91
C ILE A 444 -8.66 4.65 31.56
N VAL A 445 -9.48 3.69 31.99
CA VAL A 445 -10.72 3.91 32.74
C VAL A 445 -10.62 3.34 34.14
N GLY A 446 -11.39 3.88 35.08
CA GLY A 446 -11.49 3.32 36.44
C GLY A 446 -12.45 2.15 36.47
N LEU A 447 -11.99 0.99 36.94
CA LEU A 447 -12.83 -0.16 37.28
C LEU A 447 -13.15 -0.10 38.78
N GLU A 448 -14.40 0.20 39.11
CA GLU A 448 -14.88 0.37 40.49
C GLU A 448 -15.35 -0.95 41.11
N GLY A 449 -15.77 -1.89 40.27
CA GLY A 449 -16.14 -3.23 40.70
C GLY A 449 -15.89 -4.27 39.62
N PHE A 450 -15.37 -5.42 40.02
CA PHE A 450 -15.30 -6.61 39.19
C PHE A 450 -16.02 -7.74 39.91
N VAL A 451 -17.13 -8.21 39.36
CA VAL A 451 -17.98 -9.24 39.95
C VAL A 451 -17.96 -10.50 39.08
N VAL A 452 -17.84 -11.65 39.73
CA VAL A 452 -17.88 -12.97 39.10
C VAL A 452 -18.86 -13.84 39.87
N GLY A 453 -19.92 -14.30 39.21
CA GLY A 453 -20.98 -15.10 39.85
C GLY A 453 -21.64 -14.42 41.07
N GLY A 454 -21.69 -13.08 41.09
CA GLY A 454 -22.23 -12.31 42.22
C GLY A 454 -21.24 -12.07 43.37
N GLN A 455 -20.03 -12.63 43.30
CA GLN A 455 -18.95 -12.34 44.26
C GLN A 455 -18.07 -11.20 43.73
N LEU A 456 -17.78 -10.21 44.59
CA LEU A 456 -16.91 -9.08 44.25
C LEU A 456 -15.44 -9.48 44.38
N MET A 457 -14.70 -9.41 43.27
CA MET A 457 -13.30 -9.82 43.12
C MET A 457 -12.31 -8.71 43.48
N SER A 458 -12.72 -7.45 43.31
CA SER A 458 -11.93 -6.27 43.69
C SER A 458 -12.84 -5.15 44.19
N LYS A 459 -12.41 -4.47 45.26
CA LYS A 459 -13.06 -3.27 45.85
C LYS A 459 -12.28 -1.97 45.57
N SER A 460 -11.17 -2.05 44.84
CA SER A 460 -10.30 -0.92 44.58
C SER A 460 -10.54 -0.37 43.17
N ASN A 461 -10.50 0.95 43.04
CA ASN A 461 -10.55 1.66 41.76
C ASN A 461 -9.30 1.32 40.94
N LEU A 462 -9.36 0.25 40.16
CA LEU A 462 -8.24 -0.24 39.37
C LEU A 462 -8.19 0.51 38.03
N PRO A 463 -7.01 1.01 37.61
CA PRO A 463 -6.84 1.50 36.25
C PRO A 463 -6.90 0.33 35.28
N VAL A 464 -7.82 0.39 34.31
CA VAL A 464 -7.97 -0.59 33.25
C VAL A 464 -7.67 0.07 31.91
N TYR A 465 -6.79 -0.57 31.16
CA TYR A 465 -6.44 -0.19 29.80
C TYR A 465 -7.44 -0.80 28.83
N ILE A 466 -8.03 0.03 27.98
CA ILE A 466 -8.85 -0.41 26.84
C ILE A 466 -7.93 -0.44 25.63
N ASP A 467 -7.58 -1.65 25.18
CA ASP A 467 -6.61 -1.87 24.12
C ASP A 467 -7.19 -2.80 23.04
N SER A 468 -7.45 -2.27 21.85
CA SER A 468 -7.91 -3.08 20.70
C SER A 468 -6.82 -4.00 20.14
N GLY A 469 -5.56 -3.84 20.57
CA GLY A 469 -4.43 -4.69 20.23
C GLY A 469 -4.31 -5.95 21.09
N THR A 470 -5.17 -6.14 22.10
CA THR A 470 -5.17 -7.34 22.94
C THR A 470 -6.48 -8.12 22.85
N SER A 471 -6.37 -9.45 22.87
CA SER A 471 -7.51 -10.37 22.95
C SER A 471 -7.67 -10.98 24.34
N ARG A 472 -7.03 -10.39 25.37
CA ARG A 472 -6.96 -10.94 26.73
C ARG A 472 -7.26 -9.91 27.80
N PHE A 473 -7.91 -10.36 28.88
CA PHE A 473 -8.13 -9.58 30.09
C PHE A 473 -6.99 -9.83 31.08
N TRP A 474 -6.08 -8.87 31.20
CA TRP A 474 -4.90 -8.98 32.06
C TRP A 474 -5.18 -8.47 33.47
N LEU A 475 -5.02 -9.34 34.46
CA LEU A 475 -5.32 -9.04 35.86
C LEU A 475 -4.07 -9.02 36.73
N PRO A 476 -4.01 -8.16 37.77
CA PRO A 476 -3.06 -8.33 38.87
C PRO A 476 -3.12 -9.77 39.41
N HIS A 477 -1.95 -10.33 39.74
CA HIS A 477 -1.83 -11.77 40.02
C HIS A 477 -2.74 -12.25 41.18
N ASP A 478 -2.89 -11.44 42.22
CA ASP A 478 -3.77 -11.69 43.36
C ASP A 478 -5.26 -11.72 42.99
N ILE A 479 -5.70 -10.79 42.14
CA ILE A 479 -7.07 -10.74 41.62
C ILE A 479 -7.31 -11.91 40.66
N PHE A 480 -6.32 -12.19 39.79
CA PHE A 480 -6.37 -13.32 38.87
C PHE A 480 -6.59 -14.65 39.59
N THR A 481 -5.77 -14.95 40.61
CA THR A 481 -5.89 -16.19 41.39
C THR A 481 -7.26 -16.30 42.06
N THR A 482 -7.79 -15.20 42.58
CA THR A 482 -9.13 -15.17 43.19
C THR A 482 -10.22 -15.46 42.16
N VAL A 483 -10.15 -14.83 40.98
CA VAL A 483 -11.09 -15.03 39.87
C VAL A 483 -11.05 -16.47 39.37
N LEU A 484 -9.85 -17.04 39.21
CA LEU A 484 -9.66 -18.43 38.79
C LEU A 484 -10.37 -19.40 39.74
N HIS A 485 -10.09 -19.31 41.05
CA HIS A 485 -10.71 -20.17 42.05
C HIS A 485 -12.22 -19.98 42.16
N THR A 486 -12.71 -18.74 42.06
CA THR A 486 -14.16 -18.49 42.07
C THR A 486 -14.82 -19.15 40.86
N LEU A 487 -14.23 -19.06 39.66
CA LEU A 487 -14.79 -19.68 38.47
C LEU A 487 -14.76 -21.22 38.53
N GLU A 488 -13.68 -21.81 39.02
CA GLU A 488 -13.58 -23.27 39.27
C GLU A 488 -14.66 -23.74 40.26
N ALA A 489 -14.89 -22.98 41.33
CA ALA A 489 -15.92 -23.28 42.32
C ALA A 489 -17.33 -23.19 41.72
N PHE A 490 -17.62 -22.15 40.92
CA PHE A 490 -18.90 -22.03 40.22
C PHE A 490 -19.12 -23.15 39.21
N ALA A 491 -18.12 -23.45 38.39
CA ALA A 491 -18.21 -24.51 37.40
C ALA A 491 -18.40 -25.88 38.06
N THR A 492 -17.66 -26.15 39.14
CA THR A 492 -17.78 -27.40 39.90
C THR A 492 -19.16 -27.54 40.54
N ALA A 493 -19.68 -26.48 41.14
CA ALA A 493 -21.01 -26.47 41.74
C ALA A 493 -22.13 -26.66 40.70
N ALA A 494 -22.01 -26.01 39.53
CA ALA A 494 -23.01 -26.09 38.48
C ALA A 494 -22.98 -27.40 37.69
N SER A 495 -21.80 -28.00 37.50
CA SER A 495 -21.64 -29.25 36.75
C SER A 495 -21.80 -30.52 37.60
N GLY A 496 -21.71 -30.41 38.93
CA GLY A 496 -21.76 -31.55 39.86
C GLY A 496 -20.51 -32.44 39.84
N ARG A 497 -19.43 -31.99 39.19
CA ARG A 497 -18.14 -32.68 39.10
C ARG A 497 -17.00 -31.68 39.25
N THR A 498 -15.86 -32.11 39.78
CA THR A 498 -14.69 -31.23 39.91
C THR A 498 -14.25 -30.76 38.52
N LEU A 499 -14.24 -29.44 38.34
CA LEU A 499 -13.76 -28.75 37.15
C LEU A 499 -12.58 -27.88 37.55
N GLU A 500 -11.37 -28.37 37.24
CA GLU A 500 -10.11 -27.65 37.41
C GLU A 500 -9.63 -27.13 36.06
N LEU A 501 -9.02 -25.95 36.09
CA LEU A 501 -8.48 -25.31 34.90
C LEU A 501 -7.02 -25.68 34.74
N GLU A 502 -6.68 -26.20 33.56
CA GLU A 502 -5.32 -26.65 33.28
C GLU A 502 -4.47 -25.49 32.76
N GLU A 503 -3.35 -25.21 33.44
CA GLU A 503 -2.35 -24.30 32.89
C GLU A 503 -1.64 -24.96 31.70
N ILE A 504 -1.78 -24.36 30.53
CA ILE A 504 -1.27 -24.92 29.28
C ILE A 504 0.13 -24.38 28.97
N ARG A 505 0.33 -23.06 29.10
CA ARG A 505 1.62 -22.34 28.91
C ARG A 505 1.59 -20.95 29.55
N GLU A 506 2.67 -20.60 30.26
CA GLU A 506 3.01 -19.23 30.70
C GLU A 506 1.79 -18.42 31.21
N GLY A 507 1.05 -18.94 32.20
CA GLY A 507 -0.11 -18.25 32.78
C GLY A 507 -1.38 -18.26 31.91
N SER A 508 -1.43 -19.07 30.86
CA SER A 508 -2.64 -19.32 30.07
C SER A 508 -3.31 -20.61 30.54
N PHE A 509 -4.64 -20.56 30.74
CA PHE A 509 -5.43 -21.67 31.27
C PHE A 509 -6.43 -22.20 30.21
N ALA A 510 -6.79 -23.47 30.28
CA ALA A 510 -7.83 -24.07 29.44
C ALA A 510 -8.85 -24.89 30.23
N LEU A 511 -10.06 -24.98 29.67
CA LEU A 511 -11.02 -26.01 30.06
C LEU A 511 -10.62 -27.36 29.45
N PRO A 512 -10.66 -28.45 30.22
CA PRO A 512 -10.50 -29.80 29.69
C PRO A 512 -11.54 -30.15 28.62
N ASN A 513 -12.77 -29.62 28.74
CA ASN A 513 -13.83 -29.76 27.74
C ASN A 513 -14.51 -28.42 27.48
N CYS A 514 -14.54 -28.03 26.21
CA CYS A 514 -15.14 -26.79 25.72
C CYS A 514 -16.63 -26.63 26.04
N LEU A 515 -17.37 -27.73 26.19
CA LEU A 515 -18.79 -27.69 26.57
C LEU A 515 -18.99 -27.20 28.01
N ASP A 516 -17.96 -27.28 28.85
CA ASP A 516 -18.05 -26.86 30.25
C ASP A 516 -18.10 -25.34 30.42
N ARG A 517 -17.89 -24.57 29.35
CA ARG A 517 -18.11 -23.13 29.35
C ARG A 517 -19.54 -22.75 29.77
N ALA A 518 -20.52 -23.64 29.52
CA ALA A 518 -21.92 -23.43 29.89
C ALA A 518 -22.14 -23.38 31.41
N TYR A 519 -21.18 -23.87 32.21
CA TYR A 519 -21.24 -23.85 33.68
C TYR A 519 -20.56 -22.62 34.29
N LEU A 520 -19.96 -21.75 33.47
CA LEU A 520 -19.28 -20.56 33.95
C LEU A 520 -20.24 -19.36 34.06
N PRO A 521 -20.12 -18.50 35.08
CA PRO A 521 -20.92 -17.30 35.22
C PRO A 521 -20.43 -16.17 34.31
N PRO A 522 -21.27 -15.20 33.92
CA PRO A 522 -20.78 -14.00 33.26
C PRO A 522 -19.84 -13.18 34.16
N LEU A 523 -18.88 -12.49 33.55
CA LEU A 523 -18.08 -11.46 34.20
C LEU A 523 -18.84 -10.13 34.17
N GLN A 524 -18.83 -9.40 35.27
CA GLN A 524 -19.49 -8.09 35.37
C GLN A 524 -18.46 -7.02 35.76
N LEU A 525 -18.29 -6.03 34.89
CA LEU A 525 -17.36 -4.92 35.10
C LEU A 525 -18.15 -3.62 35.33
N TYR A 526 -17.89 -2.98 36.46
CA TYR A 526 -18.46 -1.68 36.82
C TYR A 526 -17.40 -0.62 36.58
N LEU A 527 -17.53 0.12 35.48
CA LEU A 527 -16.63 1.22 35.15
C LEU A 527 -17.13 2.51 35.79
N ARG A 528 -16.19 3.38 36.19
CA ARG A 528 -16.48 4.73 36.68
C ARG A 528 -17.18 5.54 35.58
N GLN A 529 -18.46 5.81 35.77
CA GLN A 529 -19.28 6.55 34.81
C GLN A 529 -19.18 8.06 35.01
N ASP A 530 -19.35 8.82 33.92
CA ASP A 530 -19.49 10.28 33.96
C ASP A 530 -20.97 10.64 34.18
N VAL A 531 -21.36 10.91 35.43
CA VAL A 531 -22.71 11.39 35.75
C VAL A 531 -22.70 12.92 35.68
N PHE A 532 -23.26 13.48 34.61
CA PHE A 532 -23.44 14.92 34.45
C PHE A 532 -24.05 15.55 35.72
N GLY A 533 -23.27 16.37 36.42
CA GLY A 533 -23.76 17.25 37.50
C GLY A 533 -23.44 16.87 38.95
N ARG A 534 -22.64 15.83 39.24
CA ARG A 534 -22.15 15.60 40.62
C ARG A 534 -20.61 15.60 40.70
N ASN A 535 -20.06 16.56 41.43
CA ASN A 535 -18.66 16.53 41.87
C ASN A 535 -18.50 15.44 42.93
N PHE A 536 -17.79 14.36 42.60
CA PHE A 536 -17.38 13.37 43.60
C PHE A 536 -15.99 13.73 44.15
N PRO A 537 -15.84 13.89 45.48
CA PRO A 537 -14.52 14.01 46.08
C PRO A 537 -13.78 12.67 46.02
N ASN A 538 -12.49 12.74 45.73
CA ASN A 538 -11.57 11.62 45.89
C ASN A 538 -11.56 11.18 47.37
N ILE A 539 -11.75 9.87 47.62
CA ILE A 539 -11.36 9.03 48.80
C ILE A 539 -12.52 8.09 49.25
N PHE A 540 -12.33 6.76 49.03
CA PHE A 540 -12.89 5.50 49.63
C PHE A 540 -14.29 5.43 50.31
N PRO A 541 -14.92 4.23 50.48
CA PRO A 541 -15.14 3.09 49.59
C PRO A 541 -16.62 3.05 49.12
N TYR A 542 -16.89 2.74 47.85
CA TYR A 542 -18.27 2.71 47.34
C TYR A 542 -19.00 1.41 47.70
N LYS A 543 -20.26 1.56 48.14
CA LYS A 543 -21.29 0.54 47.93
C LYS A 543 -21.70 0.66 46.46
N LEU A 544 -21.74 -0.46 45.74
CA LEU A 544 -22.39 -0.55 44.43
C LEU A 544 -23.87 -0.16 44.61
N ASP A 545 -24.25 1.03 44.16
CA ASP A 545 -25.64 1.46 44.15
C ASP A 545 -26.37 0.80 42.97
N SER A 546 -27.64 0.44 43.16
CA SER A 546 -28.46 -0.38 42.27
C SER A 546 -28.81 0.24 40.91
N GLU A 547 -28.25 1.41 40.57
CA GLU A 547 -28.52 2.15 39.32
C GLU A 547 -27.35 2.12 38.32
N GLU A 548 -26.21 1.52 38.67
CA GLU A 548 -25.07 1.38 37.75
C GLU A 548 -25.20 0.15 36.85
N TRP A 549 -25.14 0.37 35.54
CA TRP A 549 -25.19 -0.71 34.54
C TRP A 549 -23.80 -1.34 34.36
N PRO A 550 -23.60 -2.64 34.66
CA PRO A 550 -22.34 -3.31 34.41
C PRO A 550 -22.15 -3.63 32.92
N ILE A 551 -20.90 -3.66 32.47
CA ILE A 551 -20.53 -4.38 31.24
C ILE A 551 -20.56 -5.87 31.57
N VAL A 552 -21.45 -6.61 30.93
CA VAL A 552 -21.63 -8.04 31.12
C VAL A 552 -20.89 -8.78 30.01
N ILE A 553 -19.85 -9.53 30.36
CA ILE A 553 -19.09 -10.36 29.42
C ILE A 553 -19.52 -11.82 29.65
N PRO A 554 -20.28 -12.41 28.72
CA PRO A 554 -20.74 -13.77 28.87
C PRO A 554 -19.60 -14.78 28.59
N PRO A 555 -19.70 -16.03 29.06
CA PRO A 555 -18.67 -17.05 28.90
C PRO A 555 -18.16 -17.25 27.48
N GLU A 556 -19.00 -17.05 26.47
CA GLU A 556 -18.66 -17.19 25.06
C GLU A 556 -17.60 -16.18 24.60
N LEU A 557 -17.48 -15.03 25.28
CA LEU A 557 -16.54 -13.98 24.91
C LEU A 557 -15.20 -14.06 25.67
N TYR A 558 -15.12 -14.77 26.80
CA TYR A 558 -13.87 -14.91 27.56
C TYR A 558 -13.31 -16.35 27.58
N VAL A 559 -14.02 -17.32 26.99
CA VAL A 559 -13.54 -18.68 26.71
C VAL A 559 -13.52 -18.91 25.19
N HIS A 560 -12.33 -18.93 24.60
CA HIS A 560 -12.15 -19.06 23.17
C HIS A 560 -11.91 -20.51 22.75
N TYR A 561 -12.64 -20.95 21.72
CA TYR A 561 -12.40 -22.23 21.07
C TYR A 561 -11.31 -22.08 20.00
N SER A 562 -10.30 -22.94 20.04
CA SER A 562 -9.25 -23.02 19.02
C SER A 562 -9.00 -24.46 18.59
N LEU A 563 -8.84 -24.67 17.29
CA LEU A 563 -8.42 -25.95 16.70
C LEU A 563 -6.94 -25.85 16.32
N VAL A 564 -6.06 -26.38 17.15
CA VAL A 564 -4.62 -26.46 16.84
C VAL A 564 -4.26 -27.92 16.59
N ASN A 565 -3.74 -28.24 15.40
CA ASN A 565 -3.33 -29.60 15.04
C ASN A 565 -4.42 -30.68 15.23
N LYS A 566 -5.69 -30.35 14.91
CA LYS A 566 -6.87 -31.21 15.10
C LYS A 566 -7.18 -31.56 16.57
N ARG A 567 -6.58 -30.86 17.54
CA ARG A 567 -7.01 -30.89 18.95
C ARG A 567 -7.78 -29.62 19.24
N ALA A 568 -9.03 -29.78 19.66
CA ALA A 568 -9.81 -28.69 20.22
C ALA A 568 -9.19 -28.29 21.57
N SER A 569 -8.92 -27.00 21.73
CA SER A 569 -8.49 -26.41 22.98
C SER A 569 -9.39 -25.21 23.28
N CYS A 570 -9.88 -25.12 24.52
CA CYS A 570 -10.68 -23.97 24.96
C CYS A 570 -9.87 -23.13 25.93
N SER A 571 -9.18 -22.14 25.38
CA SER A 571 -8.29 -21.27 26.13
C SER A 571 -9.03 -20.08 26.73
N TRP A 572 -8.55 -19.67 27.90
CA TRP A 572 -9.09 -18.56 28.64
C TRP A 572 -8.48 -17.24 28.18
N ALA A 573 -9.33 -16.23 28.04
CA ALA A 573 -8.89 -14.86 27.73
C ALA A 573 -8.37 -14.13 28.97
N VAL A 574 -8.65 -14.61 30.18
CA VAL A 574 -8.23 -13.97 31.44
C VAL A 574 -6.86 -14.52 31.84
N THR A 575 -5.85 -13.66 32.01
CA THR A 575 -4.47 -14.08 32.33
C THR A 575 -3.82 -13.20 33.39
N PRO A 576 -2.88 -13.74 34.21
CA PRO A 576 -2.15 -12.93 35.17
C PRO A 576 -1.18 -11.99 34.44
N LYS A 577 -1.08 -10.75 34.91
CA LYS A 577 -0.06 -9.80 34.46
C LYS A 577 1.32 -10.34 34.83
N ALA A 578 2.15 -10.66 33.84
CA ALA A 578 3.49 -11.18 34.05
C ALA A 578 4.35 -10.17 34.84
N ARG A 579 5.18 -10.64 35.78
CA ARG A 579 6.15 -9.82 36.55
C ARG A 579 7.31 -9.27 35.69
N ARG A 580 7.21 -9.22 34.35
CA ARG A 580 8.24 -8.64 33.49
C ARG A 580 8.01 -7.14 33.36
N ASN A 581 9.02 -6.39 33.81
CA ASN A 581 9.18 -4.94 33.77
C ASN A 581 8.57 -4.28 32.51
N TYR A 582 7.33 -3.84 32.62
CA TYR A 582 6.72 -2.81 31.78
C TYR A 582 6.67 -1.49 32.57
N LEU A 583 7.79 -1.15 33.21
CA LEU A 583 8.03 0.11 33.93
C LEU A 583 9.54 0.28 34.03
N GLN A 584 10.17 0.77 32.95
CA GLN A 584 11.41 1.57 32.99
C GLN A 584 11.74 2.06 31.57
N SER A 585 11.16 3.18 31.21
CA SER A 585 11.82 4.21 30.40
C SER A 585 11.20 5.54 30.82
N GLU A 586 11.98 6.30 31.60
CA GLU A 586 11.73 7.72 31.94
C GLU A 586 11.65 8.60 30.69
#